data_AF-A0A7C3UQV2-F1
#
_entry.id   AF-A0A7C3UQV2-F1
#
_cell.length_a   1.000
_cell.length_b   1.000
_cell.length_c   1.000
_cell.angle_alpha   90.00
_cell.angle_beta   90.00
_cell.angle_gamma   90.00
#
_symmetry.space_group_name_H-M   'P 1'
#
loop_
_entity.id
_entity.type
_entity.pdbx_description
1 polymer ?
#
loop_
_entity_poly.entity_id
_entity_poly.type
_entity_poly.pdbx_seq_one_letter_code
_entity_poly.pdbx_strand_id
1 'polypeptide(L)'
;MKAKESNFIPYAIEINTELANYLSNELCIKTETSVNTNCFGSMEFDVIYNKDVLCHLYDPIGVFQTLNTKLKHDGILVFESGNGGELSRFWLNFLGKLSYPGTCIYIF
;
A
#
# COMPACT_ATOMS: atom_id res chain seq x y z
N MET A 1 12.30 -0.49 11.02
CA MET A 1 13.76 -0.67 11.12
C MET A 1 14.22 -2.10 10.77
N LYS A 2 13.42 -3.13 11.08
CA LYS A 2 13.66 -4.55 10.69
C LYS A 2 14.07 -4.84 9.24
N ALA A 3 13.52 -4.12 8.24
CA ALA A 3 13.91 -4.35 6.85
C ALA A 3 15.40 -4.06 6.59
N LYS A 4 15.91 -2.93 7.13
CA LYS A 4 17.33 -2.56 7.01
C LYS A 4 18.23 -3.54 7.77
N GLU A 5 17.79 -3.97 8.95
CA GLU A 5 18.48 -5.00 9.75
C GLU A 5 18.60 -6.34 9.01
N SER A 6 17.61 -6.66 8.16
CA SER A 6 17.61 -7.82 7.27
C SER A 6 18.28 -7.58 5.91
N ASN A 7 19.10 -6.53 5.78
CA ASN A 7 19.81 -6.14 4.55
C ASN A 7 18.94 -5.78 3.34
N PHE A 8 17.68 -5.42 3.54
CA PHE A 8 16.87 -4.82 2.46
C PHE A 8 17.20 -3.34 2.27
N ILE A 9 17.05 -2.87 1.04
CA ILE A 9 17.15 -1.46 0.67
C ILE A 9 15.72 -0.93 0.50
N PRO A 10 15.12 -0.30 1.54
CA PRO A 10 13.73 0.12 1.49
C PRO A 10 13.53 1.32 0.57
N TYR A 11 12.40 1.31 -0.12
CA TYR A 11 11.83 2.41 -0.88
C TYR A 11 10.39 2.59 -0.43
N ALA A 12 9.93 3.82 -0.26
CA ALA A 12 8.58 4.10 0.21
C ALA A 12 7.81 5.03 -0.74
N ILE A 13 6.50 4.84 -0.76
CA ILE A 13 5.55 5.84 -1.25
C ILE A 13 4.61 6.16 -0.10
N GLU A 14 4.48 7.44 0.23
CA GLU A 14 3.67 7.93 1.35
C GLU A 14 3.06 9.28 0.99
N ILE A 15 1.74 9.32 0.86
CA ILE A 15 1.00 10.53 0.46
C ILE A 15 0.90 11.55 1.58
N ASN A 16 1.04 11.13 2.85
CA ASN A 16 1.08 12.02 3.99
C ASN A 16 2.48 12.63 4.10
N THR A 17 2.59 13.93 3.82
CA THR A 17 3.86 14.67 3.82
C THR A 17 4.61 14.60 5.15
N GLU A 18 3.91 14.59 6.29
CA GLU A 18 4.57 14.51 7.60
C GLU A 18 5.23 13.13 7.80
N LEU A 19 4.52 12.05 7.45
CA LEU A 19 5.07 10.70 7.49
C LEU A 19 6.18 10.51 6.46
N ALA A 20 6.04 11.04 5.24
CA ALA A 20 7.08 10.99 4.23
C ALA A 20 8.36 11.71 4.66
N ASN A 21 8.23 12.86 5.32
CA ASN A 21 9.34 13.59 5.92
C ASN A 21 10.01 12.77 7.03
N TYR A 22 9.24 12.11 7.89
CA TYR A 22 9.78 11.21 8.89
C TYR A 22 10.56 10.03 8.26
N LEU A 23 9.99 9.37 7.26
CA LEU A 23 10.63 8.25 6.55
C LEU A 23 11.94 8.67 5.89
N SER A 24 11.97 9.85 5.27
CA SER A 24 13.14 10.36 4.55
C SER A 24 14.22 10.91 5.46
N ASN A 25 13.87 11.75 6.43
CA ASN A 25 14.83 12.47 7.26
C ASN A 25 15.30 11.64 8.46
N GLU A 26 14.38 10.96 9.15
CA GLU A 26 14.70 10.25 10.40
C GLU A 26 15.11 8.80 10.13
N LEU A 27 14.44 8.15 9.18
CA LEU A 27 14.72 6.76 8.85
C LEU A 27 15.65 6.60 7.64
N CYS A 28 16.02 7.68 6.95
CA CYS A 28 16.85 7.64 5.74
C CYS A 28 16.32 6.64 4.70
N ILE A 29 15.01 6.68 4.42
CA ILE A 29 14.34 5.87 3.41
C ILE A 29 13.98 6.77 2.24
N LYS A 30 14.38 6.39 1.02
CA LYS A 30 13.97 7.14 -0.17
C LYS A 30 12.46 7.03 -0.32
N THR A 31 11.78 8.18 -0.32
CA THR A 31 10.33 8.27 -0.23
C THR A 31 9.77 9.20 -1.30
N GLU A 32 8.76 8.74 -2.04
CA GLU A 32 7.95 9.57 -2.94
C GLU A 32 6.61 9.92 -2.26
N THR A 33 6.05 11.09 -2.59
CA THR A 33 4.80 11.58 -1.97
C THR A 33 3.56 11.48 -2.87
N SER A 34 3.70 10.90 -4.06
CA SER A 34 2.59 10.71 -4.99
C SER A 34 2.47 9.25 -5.37
N VAL A 35 1.25 8.74 -5.54
CA VAL A 35 0.95 7.45 -6.18
C VAL A 35 0.41 7.77 -7.57
N ASN A 36 1.29 7.89 -8.56
CA ASN A 36 0.89 8.06 -9.97
C ASN A 36 1.57 6.99 -10.83
N THR A 37 1.18 6.90 -12.10
CA THR A 37 1.69 5.89 -13.03
C THR A 37 3.19 6.01 -13.33
N ASN A 38 3.83 7.12 -12.94
CA ASN A 38 5.27 7.37 -13.13
C ASN A 38 6.10 7.14 -11.86
N CYS A 39 5.48 6.66 -10.78
CA CYS A 39 6.21 6.26 -9.59
C CYS A 39 7.26 5.19 -9.91
N PHE A 40 8.29 5.13 -9.07
CA PHE A 40 9.37 4.14 -9.16
C PHE A 40 10.38 4.37 -10.31
N GLY A 41 10.13 5.29 -11.25
CA GLY A 41 11.04 5.53 -12.38
C GLY A 41 11.40 4.23 -13.12
N SER A 42 12.70 3.98 -13.33
CA SER A 42 13.21 2.74 -13.93
C SER A 42 13.58 1.64 -12.92
N MET A 43 13.16 1.77 -11.65
CA MET A 43 13.50 0.79 -10.62
C MET A 43 12.58 -0.44 -10.71
N GLU A 44 13.13 -1.58 -10.33
CA GLU A 44 12.42 -2.84 -10.12
C GLU A 44 12.72 -3.38 -8.73
N PHE A 45 11.78 -4.11 -8.15
CA PHE A 45 11.81 -4.56 -6.77
C PHE A 45 11.74 -6.09 -6.67
N ASP A 46 12.48 -6.65 -5.72
CA ASP A 46 12.38 -8.06 -5.34
C ASP A 46 11.10 -8.33 -4.52
N VAL A 47 10.67 -7.33 -3.73
CA VAL A 47 9.46 -7.39 -2.92
C VAL A 47 8.74 -6.05 -2.97
N ILE A 48 7.43 -6.08 -3.22
CA ILE A 48 6.54 -4.93 -3.05
C ILE A 48 5.54 -5.29 -1.94
N TYR A 49 5.46 -4.47 -0.90
CA TYR A 49 4.56 -4.67 0.23
C TYR A 49 3.61 -3.48 0.39
N ASN A 50 2.31 -3.76 0.47
CA ASN A 50 1.25 -2.77 0.70
C ASN A 50 0.48 -3.15 1.96
N LYS A 51 0.34 -2.24 2.92
CA LYS A 51 -0.40 -2.47 4.16
C LYS A 51 -1.52 -1.46 4.30
N ASP A 52 -2.75 -1.94 4.38
CA ASP A 52 -3.96 -1.14 4.59
C ASP A 52 -4.16 -0.04 3.52
N VAL A 53 -3.56 -0.21 2.33
CA VAL A 53 -3.69 0.73 1.20
C VAL A 53 -4.77 0.26 0.21
N LEU A 54 -4.97 -1.06 0.08
CA LEU A 54 -5.76 -1.63 -1.01
C LEU A 54 -7.20 -1.11 -1.06
N CYS A 55 -7.85 -0.96 0.10
CA CYS A 55 -9.23 -0.49 0.20
C CYS A 55 -9.42 1.00 -0.13
N HIS A 56 -8.33 1.76 -0.26
CA HIS A 56 -8.31 3.18 -0.60
C HIS A 56 -8.00 3.45 -2.08
N LEU A 57 -7.64 2.41 -2.85
CA LEU A 57 -7.33 2.57 -4.27
C LEU A 57 -8.61 2.71 -5.09
N TYR A 58 -8.67 3.74 -5.94
CA TYR A 58 -9.78 3.95 -6.86
C TYR A 58 -9.87 2.85 -7.93
N ASP A 59 -8.72 2.42 -8.47
CA ASP A 59 -8.59 1.32 -9.42
C ASP A 59 -7.51 0.33 -8.93
N PRO A 60 -7.87 -0.63 -8.06
CA PRO A 60 -6.89 -1.57 -7.53
C PRO A 60 -6.30 -2.49 -8.60
N ILE A 61 -7.04 -2.80 -9.67
CA ILE A 61 -6.58 -3.67 -10.76
C ILE A 61 -5.49 -2.96 -11.57
N GLY A 62 -5.72 -1.72 -12.00
CA GLY A 62 -4.73 -0.93 -12.72
C GLY A 62 -3.46 -0.67 -11.91
N VAL A 63 -3.62 -0.44 -10.59
CA VAL A 63 -2.47 -0.34 -9.68
C VAL A 63 -1.70 -1.65 -9.63
N PHE A 64 -2.37 -2.80 -9.50
CA PHE A 64 -1.70 -4.10 -9.49
C PHE A 64 -0.96 -4.40 -10.80
N GLN A 65 -1.54 -4.06 -11.94
CA GLN A 65 -0.85 -4.18 -13.23
C GLN A 65 0.43 -3.34 -13.24
N THR A 66 0.36 -2.10 -12.74
CA THR A 66 1.54 -1.23 -12.62
C THR A 66 2.60 -1.82 -11.69
N LEU A 67 2.21 -2.27 -10.49
CA LEU A 67 3.13 -2.90 -9.53
C LEU A 67 3.77 -4.16 -10.10
N ASN A 68 3.02 -4.96 -10.86
CA ASN A 68 3.54 -6.15 -11.52
C ASN A 68 4.63 -5.82 -12.55
N THR A 69 4.53 -4.69 -13.27
CA THR A 69 5.61 -4.24 -14.17
C THR A 69 6.87 -3.74 -13.45
N LYS A 70 6.79 -3.52 -12.14
CA LYS A 70 7.92 -3.07 -11.29
C LYS A 70 8.50 -4.20 -10.46
N LEU A 71 7.95 -5.41 -10.54
CA LEU A 71 8.54 -6.59 -9.90
C LEU A 71 9.58 -7.20 -10.84
N LYS A 72 10.71 -7.58 -10.27
CA LYS A 72 11.68 -8.43 -10.96
C LYS A 72 11.07 -9.80 -11.27
N HIS A 73 11.72 -10.56 -12.14
CA HIS A 73 11.42 -11.99 -12.30
C HIS A 73 11.50 -12.68 -10.93
N ASP A 74 10.44 -13.41 -10.57
CA ASP A 74 10.28 -14.11 -9.28
C ASP A 74 10.13 -13.19 -8.06
N GLY A 75 9.90 -11.90 -8.28
CA GLY A 75 9.56 -10.96 -7.23
C GLY A 75 8.22 -11.25 -6.59
N ILE A 76 8.05 -10.80 -5.34
CA ILE A 76 6.85 -11.08 -4.54
C ILE A 76 6.05 -9.80 -4.34
N LEU A 77 4.77 -9.84 -4.72
CA LEU A 77 3.78 -8.84 -4.33
C LEU A 77 3.05 -9.31 -3.07
N VAL A 78 3.08 -8.52 -2.01
CA VAL A 78 2.35 -8.76 -0.77
C VAL A 78 1.41 -7.59 -0.50
N PHE A 79 0.18 -7.90 -0.16
CA PHE A 79 -0.79 -6.93 0.34
C PHE A 79 -1.45 -7.43 1.63
N GLU A 80 -1.66 -6.51 2.55
CA GLU A 80 -2.42 -6.71 3.77
C GLU A 80 -3.59 -5.73 3.74
N SER A 81 -4.80 -6.24 4.01
CA SER A 81 -6.02 -5.46 4.06
C SER A 81 -6.96 -6.08 5.08
N GLY A 82 -7.79 -5.26 5.73
CA GLY A 82 -8.87 -5.75 6.58
C GLY A 82 -9.82 -6.68 5.81
N ASN A 83 -10.19 -7.79 6.43
CA ASN A 83 -11.17 -8.74 5.89
C ASN A 83 -12.57 -8.44 6.47
N GLY A 84 -13.50 -8.03 5.61
CA GLY A 84 -14.90 -7.82 6.01
C GLY A 84 -15.67 -9.11 6.30
N GLY A 85 -15.18 -10.26 5.83
CA GLY A 85 -15.84 -11.56 5.99
C GLY A 85 -15.93 -12.07 7.43
N GLU A 86 -15.13 -11.51 8.34
CA GLU A 86 -15.14 -11.87 9.76
C GLU A 86 -15.96 -10.89 10.62
N LEU A 87 -16.51 -9.83 10.02
CA LEU A 87 -17.35 -8.87 10.73
C LEU A 87 -18.75 -9.43 10.94
N SER A 88 -19.24 -9.35 12.17
CA SER A 88 -20.64 -9.70 12.44
C SER A 88 -21.59 -8.74 11.69
N ARG A 89 -22.77 -9.22 11.31
CA ARG A 89 -23.79 -8.41 10.60
C ARG A 89 -24.16 -7.12 11.35
N PHE A 90 -24.06 -7.13 12.68
CA PHE A 90 -24.26 -5.94 13.51
C PHE A 90 -23.23 -4.85 13.17
N TRP A 91 -21.94 -5.21 13.11
CA TRP A 91 -20.86 -4.29 12.76
C TRP A 91 -20.89 -3.87 11.29
N LEU A 92 -21.26 -4.77 10.37
CA LEU A 92 -21.44 -4.41 8.95
C LEU A 92 -22.51 -3.32 8.76
N ASN A 93 -23.66 -3.46 9.44
CA ASN A 93 -24.73 -2.46 9.39
C ASN A 93 -24.37 -1.13 10.05
N PHE A 94 -23.44 -1.15 11.02
CA PHE A 94 -22.95 0.03 11.69
C PHE A 94 -21.89 0.77 10.86
N LEU A 95 -20.91 0.03 10.31
CA LEU A 95 -19.83 0.58 9.47
C LEU A 95 -20.35 1.10 8.13
N GLY A 96 -21.34 0.44 7.52
CA GLY A 96 -21.97 0.92 6.29
C GLY A 96 -22.68 2.27 6.42
N LYS A 97 -22.91 2.77 7.65
CA LYS A 97 -23.52 4.08 7.95
C LYS A 97 -22.49 5.14 8.38
N LEU A 98 -21.31 4.70 8.84
CA LEU A 98 -20.15 5.55 9.03
C LEU A 98 -19.50 5.75 7.68
N SER A 99 -20.04 6.67 6.89
CA SER A 99 -19.44 7.11 5.63
C SER A 99 -18.05 7.70 5.92
N TYR A 100 -17.03 6.85 5.99
CA TYR A 100 -15.68 7.26 5.63
C TYR A 100 -15.69 7.39 4.10
N PRO A 101 -15.51 8.59 3.54
CA PRO A 101 -15.41 8.74 2.09
C PRO A 101 -14.13 8.03 1.65
N GLY A 102 -14.25 6.77 1.20
CA GLY A 102 -13.13 6.01 0.65
C GLY A 102 -12.93 4.56 1.11
N THR A 103 -13.93 3.86 1.65
CA THR A 103 -13.81 2.42 1.93
C THR A 103 -14.84 1.61 1.14
N CYS A 104 -14.42 0.99 0.04
CA CYS A 104 -15.22 -0.02 -0.65
C CYS A 104 -15.24 -1.30 0.18
N ILE A 105 -16.41 -1.67 0.70
CA ILE A 105 -16.67 -3.01 1.24
C ILE A 105 -17.05 -3.89 0.05
N TYR A 106 -16.14 -4.77 -0.40
CA TYR A 106 -16.51 -5.90 -1.26
C TYR A 106 -16.90 -7.08 -0.36
N ILE A 107 -18.16 -7.48 -0.44
CA ILE A 107 -18.67 -8.73 0.11
C ILE A 107 -18.58 -9.75 -1.02
N PHE A 108 -17.84 -10.85 -0.80
CA PHE A 108 -17.92 -12.05 -1.63
C PHE A 108 -19.10 -12.91 -1.19
#